data_AF-A0A7X7K257-F1
#
_entry.id   AF-A0A7X7K257-F1
#
_cell.length_a   1.000
_cell.length_b   1.000
_cell.length_c   1.000
_cell.angle_alpha   90.00
_cell.angle_beta   90.00
_cell.angle_gamma   90.00
#
_symmetry.space_group_name_H-M   'P 1'
#
loop_
_entity.id
_entity.type
_entity.pdbx_description
1 polymer ?
#
loop_
_entity_poly.entity_id
_entity_poly.type
_entity_poly.pdbx_seq_one_letter_code
_entity_poly.pdbx_strand_id
1 'polypeptide(L)'
;KMGSMSQILDMVPGAGQLAQEVSSEEADRQFKRMEAIITSMTPEERRSPRILNGSRKRRVARGSGTTVQDINILLNQFRQMQQMMKQMRKGSRGMRGLMRLFG
;
A
#
# COMPACT_ATOMS: atom_id res chain seq x y z
N LYS A 1 2.34 -13.57 15.03
CA LYS A 1 1.07 -14.03 14.38
C LYS A 1 0.27 -12.77 14.11
N MET A 2 0.17 -12.35 12.85
CA MET A 2 -0.70 -11.24 12.47
C MET A 2 -2.14 -11.64 12.81
N GLY A 3 -2.94 -10.71 13.34
CA GLY A 3 -4.38 -10.96 13.57
C GLY A 3 -5.04 -11.45 12.29
N SER A 4 -6.05 -12.31 12.42
CA SER A 4 -6.75 -12.87 11.25
C SER A 4 -7.29 -11.71 10.39
N MET A 5 -6.96 -11.73 9.10
CA MET A 5 -7.36 -10.71 8.12
C MET A 5 -8.86 -10.37 8.16
N SER A 6 -9.69 -11.32 8.58
CA SER A 6 -11.12 -11.14 8.89
C SER A 6 -11.39 -9.91 9.77
N GLN A 7 -10.62 -9.72 10.84
CA GLN A 7 -10.82 -8.63 11.80
C GLN A 7 -10.52 -7.24 11.22
N ILE A 8 -9.63 -7.16 10.21
CA ILE A 8 -9.33 -5.89 9.54
C ILE A 8 -10.41 -5.58 8.50
N LEU A 9 -10.94 -6.59 7.82
CA LEU A 9 -12.04 -6.45 6.86
C LEU A 9 -13.35 -6.02 7.52
N ASP A 10 -13.63 -6.51 8.74
CA ASP A 10 -14.80 -6.12 9.53
C ASP A 10 -14.79 -4.65 9.99
N MET A 11 -13.64 -3.99 9.97
CA MET A 11 -13.49 -2.59 10.38
C MET A 11 -13.60 -1.58 9.22
N VAL A 12 -13.78 -2.03 7.97
CA VAL A 12 -13.93 -1.14 6.80
C VAL A 12 -15.42 -0.94 6.48
N PRO A 13 -16.00 0.25 6.73
CA PRO A 13 -17.40 0.50 6.41
C PRO A 13 -17.63 0.39 4.88
N GLY A 14 -18.56 -0.47 4.48
CA GLY A 14 -18.90 -0.74 3.07
C GLY A 14 -18.16 -1.92 2.42
N ALA A 15 -17.26 -2.61 3.14
CA ALA A 15 -16.51 -3.75 2.60
C ALA A 15 -17.22 -5.12 2.77
N GLY A 16 -18.38 -5.19 3.43
CA GLY A 16 -19.04 -6.46 3.78
C GLY A 16 -19.35 -7.38 2.59
N GLN A 17 -19.61 -6.83 1.39
CA GLN A 17 -19.83 -7.63 0.17
C GLN A 17 -18.52 -7.95 -0.57
N LEU A 18 -17.56 -7.02 -0.59
CA LEU A 18 -16.22 -7.24 -1.19
C LEU A 18 -15.37 -8.24 -0.39
N ALA A 19 -15.56 -8.31 0.92
CA ALA A 19 -14.89 -9.25 1.81
C ALA A 19 -15.38 -10.70 1.63
N GLN A 20 -16.57 -10.91 1.07
CA GLN A 20 -17.05 -12.25 0.72
C GLN A 20 -16.53 -12.73 -0.64
N GLU A 21 -16.22 -11.82 -1.56
CA GLU A 21 -15.70 -12.17 -2.90
C GLU A 21 -14.18 -12.37 -2.92
N VAL A 22 -13.45 -11.69 -2.04
CA VAL A 22 -12.01 -11.92 -1.87
C VAL A 22 -11.84 -13.02 -0.83
N SER A 23 -11.57 -14.25 -1.27
CA SER A 23 -11.26 -15.33 -0.33
C SER A 23 -10.11 -14.88 0.58
N SER A 24 -10.24 -15.14 1.88
CA SER A 24 -9.19 -14.81 2.87
C SER A 24 -7.83 -15.39 2.46
N GLU A 25 -7.83 -16.53 1.77
CA GLU A 25 -6.65 -17.15 1.18
C GLU A 25 -6.06 -16.36 0.01
N GLU A 26 -6.87 -15.81 -0.90
CA GLU A 26 -6.40 -14.93 -1.97
C GLU A 26 -5.69 -13.71 -1.38
N ALA A 27 -6.32 -13.07 -0.38
CA ALA A 27 -5.75 -11.91 0.29
C ALA A 27 -4.40 -12.26 0.92
N ASP A 28 -4.31 -13.36 1.66
CA ASP A 28 -3.06 -13.83 2.27
C ASP A 28 -1.96 -14.08 1.23
N ARG A 29 -2.31 -14.68 0.08
CA ARG A 29 -1.36 -14.87 -1.04
C ARG A 29 -0.85 -13.53 -1.58
N GLN A 30 -1.73 -12.54 -1.75
CA GLN A 30 -1.34 -11.20 -2.22
C GLN A 30 -0.45 -10.47 -1.21
N PHE A 31 -0.77 -10.57 0.09
CA PHE A 31 0.06 -9.99 1.14
C PHE A 31 1.46 -10.60 1.19
N LYS A 32 1.57 -11.93 1.09
CA LYS A 32 2.86 -12.63 1.03
C LYS A 32 3.70 -12.18 -0.18
N ARG A 33 3.07 -11.99 -1.34
CA ARG A 33 3.75 -11.46 -2.54
C ARG A 33 4.24 -10.03 -2.32
N MET A 34 3.40 -9.17 -1.75
CA MET A 34 3.77 -7.79 -1.42
C MET A 34 4.93 -7.74 -0.43
N GLU A 35 4.88 -8.57 0.62
CA GLU A 35 5.95 -8.71 1.60
C GLU A 35 7.26 -9.14 0.91
N ALA A 36 7.22 -10.18 0.07
CA ALA A 36 8.38 -10.66 -0.67
C ALA A 36 8.99 -9.58 -1.60
N ILE A 37 8.16 -8.77 -2.25
CA ILE A 37 8.62 -7.65 -3.08
C ILE A 37 9.34 -6.61 -2.22
N ILE A 38 8.75 -6.22 -1.09
CA ILE A 38 9.31 -5.17 -0.21
C ILE A 38 10.61 -5.65 0.44
N THR A 39 10.67 -6.90 0.91
CA THR A 39 11.88 -7.48 1.50
C THR A 39 13.03 -7.58 0.50
N SER A 40 12.72 -7.79 -0.78
CA SER A 40 13.70 -7.82 -1.90
C SER A 40 14.21 -6.44 -2.33
N MET A 41 13.63 -5.35 -1.83
CA MET A 41 14.13 -3.99 -2.05
C MET A 41 15.25 -3.64 -1.07
N THR A 42 16.17 -2.79 -1.51
CA THR A 42 17.16 -2.16 -0.63
C THR A 42 16.50 -1.11 0.26
N PRO A 43 17.09 -0.75 1.42
CA PRO A 43 16.56 0.29 2.29
C PRO A 43 16.37 1.65 1.59
N GLU A 44 17.25 1.97 0.64
CA GLU A 44 17.15 3.20 -0.16
C GLU A 44 15.91 3.19 -1.06
N GLU A 45 15.64 2.08 -1.74
CA GLU A 45 14.48 1.92 -2.63
C GLU A 45 13.15 1.93 -1.85
N ARG A 46 13.13 1.37 -0.63
CA ARG A 46 11.94 1.43 0.25
C ARG A 46 11.65 2.86 0.71
N ARG A 47 12.68 3.62 1.07
CA ARG A 47 12.54 5.03 1.47
C ARG A 47 12.14 5.92 0.30
N SER A 48 12.68 5.65 -0.89
CA SER A 48 12.40 6.42 -2.10
C SER A 48 12.05 5.51 -3.27
N PRO A 49 10.77 5.10 -3.42
CA PRO A 49 10.36 4.22 -4.51
C PRO A 49 10.50 4.83 -5.92
N ARG A 50 10.81 6.14 -6.00
CA ARG A 50 11.07 6.86 -7.26
C ARG A 50 12.37 6.43 -7.94
N ILE A 51 13.33 5.89 -7.17
CA ILE A 51 14.63 5.46 -7.72
C ILE A 51 14.57 4.10 -8.41
N LEU A 52 13.44 3.38 -8.31
CA LEU A 52 13.22 2.09 -8.95
C LEU A 52 13.10 2.24 -10.48
N ASN A 53 14.24 2.22 -11.16
CA ASN A 53 14.34 2.12 -12.61
C ASN A 53 14.12 0.67 -13.11
N GLY A 54 14.10 0.47 -14.42
CA GLY A 54 13.84 -0.86 -15.02
C GLY A 54 14.83 -1.95 -14.60
N SER A 55 16.11 -1.60 -14.40
CA SER A 55 17.13 -2.55 -13.92
C SER A 55 16.86 -2.99 -12.48
N ARG A 56 16.56 -2.03 -11.59
CA ARG A 56 16.23 -2.32 -10.19
C ARG A 56 14.94 -3.13 -10.06
N LYS A 57 13.90 -2.79 -10.84
CA LYS A 57 12.67 -3.60 -10.89
C LYS A 57 12.93 -5.04 -11.32
N ARG A 58 13.77 -5.26 -12.34
CA ARG A 58 14.18 -6.61 -12.77
C ARG A 58 14.96 -7.37 -11.70
N ARG A 59 15.78 -6.68 -10.88
CA ARG A 59 16.48 -7.30 -9.75
C ARG A 59 15.50 -7.70 -8.65
N VAL A 60 14.61 -6.78 -8.26
CA VAL A 60 13.59 -7.03 -7.22
C VAL A 60 12.67 -8.18 -7.64
N ALA A 61 12.15 -8.16 -8.87
CA ALA A 61 11.29 -9.20 -9.42
C ALA A 61 11.91 -10.60 -9.32
N ARG A 62 13.19 -10.72 -9.69
CA ARG A 62 13.95 -11.98 -9.56
C ARG A 62 14.17 -12.39 -8.11
N GLY A 63 14.41 -11.43 -7.20
CA GLY A 63 14.59 -11.71 -5.77
C GLY A 63 13.30 -12.10 -5.05
N SER A 64 12.15 -11.56 -5.48
CA SER A 64 10.85 -11.83 -4.87
C SER A 64 10.07 -12.96 -5.53
N GLY A 65 10.54 -13.49 -6.66
CA GLY A 65 9.80 -14.48 -7.46
C GLY A 65 8.53 -13.91 -8.10
N THR A 66 8.52 -12.60 -8.40
CA THR A 66 7.37 -11.89 -8.99
C THR A 66 7.75 -11.27 -10.33
N THR A 67 6.79 -10.62 -10.99
CA THR A 67 7.01 -9.93 -12.25
C THR A 67 7.29 -8.43 -12.06
N VAL A 68 7.77 -7.76 -13.10
CA VAL A 68 7.95 -6.30 -13.10
C VAL A 68 6.58 -5.58 -13.05
N GLN A 69 5.55 -6.23 -13.58
CA GLN A 69 4.17 -5.77 -13.58
C GLN A 69 3.61 -5.72 -12.16
N ASP A 70 3.83 -6.77 -11.36
CA ASP A 70 3.42 -6.82 -9.95
C ASP A 70 4.04 -5.65 -9.16
N ILE A 71 5.32 -5.37 -9.40
CA ILE A 71 6.01 -4.24 -8.77
C ILE A 71 5.37 -2.90 -9.21
N ASN A 72 5.01 -2.74 -10.47
CA ASN A 72 4.36 -1.52 -10.95
C ASN A 72 2.98 -1.31 -10.31
N ILE A 73 2.20 -2.38 -10.15
CA ILE A 73 0.89 -2.35 -9.47
C ILE A 73 1.08 -1.86 -8.03
N LEU A 74 2.01 -2.46 -7.29
CA LEU A 74 2.33 -2.07 -5.92
C LEU A 74 2.76 -0.60 -5.83
N LEU A 75 3.62 -0.15 -6.73
CA LEU A 75 4.08 1.26 -6.76
C LEU A 75 2.94 2.24 -7.06
N ASN A 76 1.98 1.85 -7.90
CA ASN A 76 0.82 2.68 -8.21
C ASN A 76 -0.13 2.77 -7.01
N GLN A 77 -0.44 1.63 -6.36
CA GLN A 77 -1.23 1.59 -5.13
C GLN A 77 -0.59 2.44 -4.02
N PHE A 78 0.73 2.34 -3.86
CA PHE A 78 1.48 3.16 -2.91
C PHE A 78 1.36 4.67 -3.20
N ARG A 79 1.48 5.08 -4.47
CA ARG A 79 1.31 6.49 -4.86
C ARG A 79 -0.10 7.01 -4.57
N GLN A 80 -1.13 6.22 -4.81
CA GLN A 80 -2.51 6.58 -4.50
C GLN A 80 -2.70 6.77 -2.99
N MET A 81 -2.20 5.83 -2.17
CA MET A 81 -2.21 5.96 -0.72
C MET A 81 -1.44 7.21 -0.23
N GLN A 82 -0.28 7.50 -0.82
CA GLN A 82 0.46 8.73 -0.52
C GLN A 82 -0.31 10.01 -0.86
N GLN A 83 -1.03 10.02 -1.99
CA GLN A 83 -1.86 11.16 -2.40
C GLN A 83 -3.02 11.37 -1.42
N MET A 84 -3.72 10.30 -1.06
CA MET A 84 -4.80 10.32 -0.08
C MET A 84 -4.30 10.81 1.29
N MET A 85 -3.18 10.26 1.80
CA MET A 85 -2.56 10.72 3.06
C MET A 85 -2.15 12.19 3.00
N LYS A 86 -1.65 12.66 1.85
CA LYS A 86 -1.32 14.07 1.64
C LYS A 86 -2.56 14.96 1.62
N GLN A 87 -3.65 14.51 0.99
CA GLN A 87 -4.94 15.21 0.97
C GLN A 87 -5.54 15.27 2.39
N MET A 88 -5.53 14.18 3.15
CA MET A 88 -5.99 14.15 4.54
C MET A 88 -5.17 15.08 5.45
N ARG A 89 -3.84 15.12 5.28
CA ARG A 89 -2.96 16.07 5.98
C ARG A 89 -3.23 17.53 5.60
N LYS A 90 -3.61 17.78 4.34
CA LYS A 90 -4.02 19.12 3.88
C LYS A 90 -5.41 19.49 4.39
N GLY A 91 -6.36 18.56 4.42
CA GLY A 91 -7.71 18.76 4.94
C GLY A 91 -7.73 19.02 6.45
N SER A 92 -6.92 18.30 7.23
CA SER A 92 -6.73 18.57 8.67
C SER A 92 -6.03 19.91 8.94
N ARG A 93 -5.15 20.38 8.05
CA ARG A 93 -4.61 21.76 8.11
C ARG A 93 -5.60 22.82 7.65
N GLY A 94 -6.48 22.51 6.69
CA GLY A 94 -7.57 23.39 6.26
C GLY A 94 -8.58 23.59 7.39
N MET A 95 -8.99 22.51 8.06
CA MET A 95 -9.89 22.58 9.21
C MET A 95 -9.27 23.36 10.39
N ARG A 96 -7.98 23.13 10.70
CA ARG A 96 -7.27 23.91 11.73
C ARG A 96 -7.04 25.37 11.34
N GLY A 97 -6.83 25.66 10.05
CA GLY A 97 -6.67 27.01 9.54
C GLY A 97 -7.97 27.82 9.59
N LEU A 98 -9.10 27.19 9.23
CA LEU A 98 -10.44 27.76 9.40
C LEU A 98 -10.79 27.95 10.88
N MET A 99 -10.52 26.96 11.74
CA MET A 99 -10.81 27.07 13.18
C MET A 99 -10.00 28.19 13.87
N ARG A 100 -8.81 28.53 13.35
CA ARG A 100 -7.98 29.64 13.85
C ARG A 100 -8.35 31.02 13.28
N LEU A 101 -9.25 31.07 12.30
CA LEU A 101 -9.84 32.31 11.77
C LEU A 101 -11.19 32.62 12.43
N PHE A 102 -11.80 31.63 13.09
CA PHE A 102 -13.07 31.73 13.81
C PHE A 102 -12.91 31.62 15.34
N GLY A 103 -11.68 31.73 15.85
CA GLY A 103 -11.35 31.73 17.28
C GLY A 103 -10.39 32.85 17.63
#